data_AF-A0A4T0X3Z7-F1
#
_entry.id   AF-A0A4T0X3Z7-F1
#
_cell.length_a   1.000
_cell.length_b   1.000
_cell.length_c   1.000
_cell.angle_alpha   90.00
_cell.angle_beta   90.00
_cell.angle_gamma   90.00
#
_symmetry.space_group_name_H-M   'P 1'
#
loop_
_entity.id
_entity.type
_entity.pdbx_description
1 polymer ?
#
loop_
_entity_poly.entity_id
_entity_poly.type
_entity_poly.pdbx_seq_one_letter_code
_entity_poly.pdbx_strand_id
1 'polypeptide(L)'
;MAIIFIVGLLLGVAYLTVAERKTMAYMQRRLGPNAVGYYGVLMAIADALKLLVKEIVLVHNGEYIYMIGGPLITLYAVLISFGVVPLNTGLGIIEGEYSLIFLLGSGSLGVLAALAETARPPFDNIEAESELVSGHMTELSASPFVIFFLSEYTSMVLMSVLTITFFFGGYLS
;
A
#
# COMPACT_ATOMS: atom_id res chain seq x y z
N MET A 1 7.05 -16.47 12.68
CA MET A 1 5.69 -16.08 12.25
C MET A 1 5.65 -14.68 11.67
N ALA A 2 6.05 -13.62 12.40
CA ALA A 2 5.99 -12.24 11.90
C ALA A 2 6.74 -12.01 10.57
N ILE A 3 7.96 -12.55 10.41
CA ILE A 3 8.73 -12.39 9.16
C ILE A 3 8.01 -13.03 7.96
N ILE A 4 7.46 -14.23 8.14
CA ILE A 4 6.73 -14.94 7.08
C ILE A 4 5.47 -14.14 6.70
N PHE A 5 4.77 -13.59 7.69
CA PHE A 5 3.61 -12.73 7.46
C PHE A 5 3.97 -11.46 6.69
N ILE A 6 5.02 -10.74 7.09
CA ILE A 6 5.48 -9.54 6.40
C ILE A 6 5.89 -9.85 4.96
N VAL A 7 6.65 -10.92 4.73
CA VAL A 7 7.04 -11.33 3.36
C VAL A 7 5.81 -11.68 2.52
N GLY A 8 4.86 -12.44 3.09
CA GLY A 8 3.60 -12.77 2.41
C GLY A 8 2.77 -11.52 2.08
N LEU A 9 2.70 -10.56 3.00
CA LEU A 9 1.99 -9.29 2.82
C LEU A 9 2.63 -8.46 1.70
N LEU A 10 3.95 -8.28 1.71
CA LEU A 10 4.65 -7.49 0.69
C LEU A 10 4.54 -8.11 -0.71
N LEU A 11 4.60 -9.45 -0.80
CA LEU A 11 4.33 -10.15 -2.06
C LEU A 11 2.88 -9.99 -2.50
N GLY A 12 1.92 -10.10 -1.57
CA GLY A 12 0.51 -9.88 -1.85
C GLY A 12 0.24 -8.48 -2.40
N VAL A 13 0.83 -7.46 -1.78
CA VAL A 13 0.78 -6.08 -2.24
C VAL A 13 1.40 -5.92 -3.62
N ALA A 14 2.57 -6.51 -3.87
CA ALA A 14 3.21 -6.45 -5.17
C ALA A 14 2.31 -7.03 -6.28
N TYR A 15 1.63 -8.16 -6.03
CA TYR A 15 0.69 -8.74 -6.99
C TYR A 15 -0.64 -7.96 -7.10
N LEU A 16 -1.05 -7.25 -6.06
CA LEU A 16 -2.21 -6.35 -6.11
C LEU A 16 -2.02 -5.28 -7.18
N THR A 17 -0.82 -4.69 -7.30
CA THR A 17 -0.52 -3.70 -8.36
C THR A 17 -0.78 -4.25 -9.78
N VAL A 18 -0.44 -5.52 -10.03
CA VAL A 18 -0.66 -6.18 -11.31
C VAL A 18 -2.14 -6.49 -11.51
N ALA A 19 -2.82 -6.92 -10.45
CA ALA A 19 -4.25 -7.18 -10.46
C ALA A 19 -5.04 -5.90 -10.81
N GLU A 20 -4.69 -4.77 -10.18
CA GLU A 20 -5.32 -3.47 -10.44
C GLU A 20 -5.16 -3.03 -11.90
N ARG A 21 -3.94 -3.11 -12.46
CA ARG A 21 -3.71 -2.78 -13.88
C ARG A 21 -4.50 -3.68 -14.83
N LYS A 22 -4.68 -4.95 -14.47
CA LYS A 22 -5.48 -5.89 -15.28
C LYS A 22 -6.98 -5.60 -15.18
N THR A 23 -7.51 -5.40 -13.98
CA THR A 23 -8.95 -5.12 -13.80
C THR A 23 -9.35 -3.83 -14.50
N MET A 24 -8.56 -2.76 -14.37
CA MET A 24 -8.79 -1.49 -15.07
C MET A 24 -8.72 -1.66 -16.59
N ALA A 25 -7.75 -2.42 -17.09
CA ALA A 25 -7.64 -2.68 -18.53
C ALA A 25 -8.89 -3.41 -19.06
N TYR A 26 -9.35 -4.45 -18.36
CA TYR A 26 -10.55 -5.19 -18.75
C TYR A 26 -11.81 -4.32 -18.71
N MET A 27 -11.96 -3.43 -17.70
CA MET A 27 -13.04 -2.45 -17.65
C MET A 27 -13.03 -1.51 -18.87
N GLN A 28 -11.83 -1.15 -19.34
CA GLN A 28 -11.61 -0.30 -20.52
C GLN A 28 -11.59 -1.07 -21.85
N ARG A 29 -11.95 -2.36 -21.84
CA ARG A 29 -11.90 -3.27 -23.02
C ARG A 29 -10.53 -3.33 -23.70
N ARG A 30 -9.44 -3.22 -22.93
CA ARG A 30 -8.07 -3.46 -23.38
C ARG A 30 -7.41 -4.57 -22.55
N LEU A 31 -6.37 -5.18 -23.08
CA LEU A 31 -5.60 -6.17 -22.35
C LEU A 31 -4.64 -5.46 -21.38
N GLY A 32 -4.62 -5.90 -20.13
CA GLY A 32 -3.64 -5.46 -19.14
C GLY A 32 -2.24 -6.01 -19.42
N PRO A 33 -1.27 -5.82 -18.50
CA PRO A 33 0.09 -6.29 -18.67
C PRO A 33 0.14 -7.81 -18.95
N ASN A 34 0.57 -8.19 -20.16
CA ASN A 34 0.66 -9.59 -20.59
C ASN A 34 2.05 -9.96 -21.19
N ALA A 35 2.97 -8.99 -21.27
CA ALA A 35 4.25 -9.18 -21.96
C ALA A 35 5.37 -9.74 -21.06
N VAL A 36 5.35 -9.43 -19.75
CA VAL A 36 6.45 -9.79 -18.84
C VAL A 36 6.12 -11.06 -18.04
N GLY A 37 6.72 -12.18 -18.46
CA GLY A 37 6.45 -13.51 -17.89
C GLY A 37 5.13 -14.12 -18.38
N TYR A 38 4.80 -15.31 -17.87
CA TYR A 38 3.54 -15.98 -18.23
C TYR A 38 2.35 -15.18 -17.71
N TYR A 39 1.46 -14.77 -18.61
CA TYR A 39 0.34 -13.87 -18.32
C TYR A 39 0.68 -12.58 -17.56
N GLY A 40 1.90 -12.06 -17.62
CA GLY A 40 2.26 -10.82 -16.89
C GLY A 40 2.53 -10.98 -15.39
N VAL A 41 2.69 -12.22 -14.87
CA VAL A 41 2.93 -12.47 -13.43
C VAL A 41 4.24 -11.84 -12.95
N LEU A 42 5.27 -11.80 -13.80
CA LEU A 42 6.58 -11.25 -13.43
C LEU A 42 6.65 -9.71 -13.47
N MET A 43 5.54 -9.05 -13.83
CA MET A 43 5.49 -7.59 -13.98
C MET A 43 5.79 -6.85 -12.67
N ALA A 44 5.27 -7.33 -11.53
CA ALA A 44 5.52 -6.70 -10.22
C ALA A 44 7.01 -6.66 -9.87
N ILE A 45 7.71 -7.76 -10.16
CA ILE A 45 9.16 -7.88 -9.93
C ILE A 45 9.93 -6.97 -10.88
N ALA A 46 9.51 -6.89 -12.15
CA ALA A 46 10.15 -6.04 -13.15
C ALA A 46 10.05 -4.55 -12.81
N ASP A 47 8.89 -4.09 -12.33
CA ASP A 47 8.71 -2.70 -11.90
C ASP A 47 9.56 -2.36 -10.66
N ALA A 48 9.59 -3.26 -9.67
CA ALA A 48 10.44 -3.09 -8.50
C ALA A 48 11.94 -3.03 -8.89
N LEU A 49 12.40 -3.97 -9.71
CA LEU A 49 13.80 -4.02 -10.14
C LEU A 49 14.19 -2.78 -10.96
N LYS A 50 13.32 -2.34 -11.87
CA LYS A 50 13.51 -1.12 -12.66
C LYS A 50 13.75 0.10 -11.77
N LEU A 51 12.95 0.25 -10.72
CA LEU A 51 13.05 1.41 -9.83
C LEU A 51 14.22 1.32 -8.86
N LEU A 52 14.65 0.12 -8.48
CA LEU A 52 15.88 -0.08 -7.68
C LEU A 52 17.16 0.20 -8.46
N VAL A 53 17.17 -0.06 -9.78
CA VAL A 53 18.31 0.25 -10.66
C VAL A 53 18.36 1.73 -11.03
N LYS A 54 17.23 2.45 -10.92
CA LYS A 54 17.15 3.87 -11.28
C LYS A 54 17.97 4.72 -10.30
N GLU A 55 18.61 5.76 -10.84
CA GLU A 55 19.38 6.70 -10.03
C GLU A 55 18.47 7.56 -9.14
N ILE A 56 18.93 7.76 -7.90
CA ILE A 56 18.29 8.67 -6.94
C ILE A 56 18.75 10.08 -7.30
N VAL A 57 17.90 10.82 -7.98
CA VAL A 57 18.13 12.24 -8.30
C VAL A 57 17.69 13.07 -7.10
N LEU A 58 18.62 13.88 -6.58
CA LEU A 58 18.35 14.81 -5.48
C LEU A 58 17.91 16.16 -6.03
N VAL A 59 16.88 16.75 -5.42
CA VAL A 59 16.43 18.11 -5.71
C VAL A 59 17.41 19.11 -5.10
N HIS A 60 17.72 20.20 -5.82
CA HIS A 60 18.73 21.20 -5.42
C HIS A 60 18.51 21.84 -4.03
N ASN A 61 17.27 21.89 -3.54
CA ASN A 61 16.92 22.43 -2.21
C ASN A 61 16.35 21.35 -1.25
N GLY A 62 16.40 20.07 -1.65
CA GLY A 62 15.85 18.97 -0.85
C GLY A 62 16.90 18.36 0.07
N GLU A 63 16.64 18.32 1.38
CA GLU A 63 17.50 17.58 2.28
C GLU A 63 17.29 16.06 2.13
N TYR A 64 18.40 15.33 2.09
CA TYR A 64 18.43 13.87 1.94
C TYR A 64 17.63 13.13 3.02
N ILE A 65 17.62 13.67 4.25
CA ILE A 65 16.98 13.05 5.42
C ILE A 65 15.47 12.99 5.25
N TYR A 66 14.83 14.06 4.81
CA TYR A 66 13.37 14.09 4.65
C TYR A 66 12.92 13.27 3.44
N MET A 67 13.69 13.29 2.34
CA MET A 67 13.35 12.58 1.12
C MET A 67 13.33 11.05 1.30
N ILE A 68 14.22 10.50 2.13
CA ILE A 68 14.26 9.05 2.43
C ILE A 68 13.52 8.73 3.72
N GLY A 69 13.61 9.60 4.73
CA GLY A 69 12.97 9.41 6.02
C GLY A 69 11.44 9.42 5.93
N GLY A 70 10.86 10.31 5.12
CA GLY A 70 9.41 10.40 4.94
C GLY A 70 8.77 9.08 4.52
N PRO A 71 9.13 8.51 3.35
CA PRO A 71 8.60 7.22 2.89
C PRO A 71 8.87 6.05 3.85
N LEU A 72 10.02 6.06 4.55
CA LEU A 72 10.32 5.02 5.52
C LEU A 72 9.40 5.09 6.76
N ILE A 73 9.07 6.30 7.21
CA ILE A 73 8.16 6.50 8.35
C ILE A 73 6.76 6.01 7.98
N THR A 74 6.26 6.33 6.78
CA THR A 74 4.92 5.90 6.35
C THR A 74 4.84 4.38 6.24
N LEU A 75 5.84 3.74 5.61
CA LEU A 75 5.88 2.29 5.50
C LEU A 75 5.95 1.61 6.87
N TYR A 76 6.79 2.13 7.78
CA TYR A 76 6.91 1.59 9.13
C TYR A 76 5.61 1.71 9.94
N ALA A 77 4.93 2.87 9.85
CA ALA A 77 3.67 3.10 10.53
C ALA A 77 2.59 2.08 10.10
N VAL A 78 2.45 1.84 8.79
CA VAL A 78 1.45 0.90 8.28
C VAL A 78 1.77 -0.54 8.70
N LEU A 79 3.04 -0.94 8.67
CA LEU A 79 3.44 -2.30 9.08
C LEU A 79 3.17 -2.57 10.57
N ILE A 80 3.32 -1.58 11.45
CA ILE A 80 2.94 -1.72 12.87
C ILE A 80 1.45 -1.95 13.01
N SER A 81 0.62 -1.20 12.26
CA SER A 81 -0.83 -1.30 12.35
C SER A 81 -1.34 -2.70 12.00
N PHE A 82 -0.66 -3.43 11.10
CA PHE A 82 -0.96 -4.85 10.83
C PHE A 82 -0.68 -5.79 12.01
N GLY A 83 0.18 -5.41 12.95
CA GLY A 83 0.47 -6.20 14.15
C GLY A 83 -0.74 -6.36 15.08
N VAL A 84 -1.74 -5.47 14.97
CA VAL A 84 -2.94 -5.45 15.82
C VAL A 84 -4.11 -6.22 15.21
N VAL A 85 -4.03 -6.57 13.92
CA VAL A 85 -5.14 -7.21 13.19
C VAL A 85 -5.26 -8.70 13.58
N PRO A 86 -6.45 -9.15 14.04
CA PRO A 86 -6.66 -10.56 14.37
C PRO A 86 -6.96 -11.39 13.11
N LEU A 87 -6.11 -12.38 12.81
CA LEU A 87 -6.23 -13.23 11.61
C LEU A 87 -6.95 -14.57 11.87
N ASN A 88 -6.79 -15.15 13.06
CA ASN A 88 -7.42 -16.41 13.47
C ASN A 88 -7.40 -16.52 14.99
N THR A 89 -8.16 -17.46 15.57
CA THR A 89 -8.08 -17.82 16.99
C THR A 89 -6.65 -18.22 17.36
N GLY A 90 -5.94 -17.37 18.11
CA GLY A 90 -4.55 -17.59 18.54
C GLY A 90 -3.45 -17.26 17.50
N LEU A 91 -3.77 -16.60 16.38
CA LEU A 91 -2.79 -16.09 15.40
C LEU A 91 -2.69 -14.56 15.36
N GLY A 92 -3.02 -13.88 16.48
CA GLY A 92 -2.69 -12.46 16.65
C GLY A 92 -1.20 -12.27 16.95
N ILE A 93 -0.54 -11.31 16.28
CA ILE A 93 0.88 -11.02 16.54
C ILE A 93 1.03 -10.28 17.88
N ILE A 94 0.07 -9.43 18.23
CA ILE A 94 0.01 -8.70 19.50
C ILE A 94 -1.36 -8.93 20.12
N GLU A 95 -1.45 -9.84 21.08
CA GLU A 95 -2.63 -10.02 21.94
C GLU A 95 -2.52 -9.02 23.11
N GLY A 96 -3.11 -7.84 22.95
CA GLY A 96 -3.17 -6.82 24.00
C GLY A 96 -4.61 -6.44 24.31
N GLU A 97 -4.92 -6.14 25.58
CA GLU A 97 -6.26 -5.73 26.04
C GLU A 97 -6.78 -4.47 25.32
N TYR A 98 -5.88 -3.65 24.75
CA TYR A 98 -6.20 -2.43 23.99
C TYR A 98 -6.24 -2.62 22.46
N SER A 99 -6.05 -3.85 21.95
CA SER A 99 -6.17 -4.17 20.52
C SER A 99 -7.50 -3.67 19.97
N LEU A 100 -8.60 -3.92 20.69
CA LEU A 100 -9.93 -3.52 20.29
C LEU A 100 -10.08 -1.98 20.21
N ILE A 101 -9.48 -1.21 21.13
CA ILE A 101 -9.63 0.26 21.18
C ILE A 101 -8.79 0.94 20.09
N PHE A 102 -7.58 0.44 19.82
CA PHE A 102 -6.73 0.94 18.72
C PHE A 102 -7.32 0.59 17.34
N LEU A 103 -7.93 -0.60 17.21
CA LEU A 103 -8.64 -1.05 16.02
C LEU A 103 -9.96 -0.28 15.81
N LEU A 104 -10.69 0.04 16.88
CA LEU A 104 -11.93 0.82 16.81
C LEU A 104 -11.67 2.31 16.53
N GLY A 105 -10.54 2.84 17.00
CA GLY A 105 -10.08 4.19 16.70
C GLY A 105 -9.62 4.40 15.25
N SER A 106 -9.13 3.34 14.59
CA SER A 106 -8.79 3.33 13.16
C SER A 106 -9.94 2.83 12.27
N GLY A 107 -10.89 2.09 12.85
CA GLY A 107 -11.97 1.40 12.13
C GLY A 107 -13.33 2.10 12.11
N SER A 108 -13.47 3.32 12.65
CA SER A 108 -14.78 3.98 12.77
C SER A 108 -15.30 4.59 11.45
N LEU A 109 -14.93 4.04 10.29
CA LEU A 109 -15.16 4.64 8.99
C LEU A 109 -15.70 3.59 8.00
N GLY A 110 -16.85 3.88 7.39
CA GLY A 110 -17.41 3.09 6.30
C GLY A 110 -16.56 3.18 5.01
N VAL A 111 -16.94 2.42 3.98
CA VAL A 111 -16.20 2.29 2.70
C VAL A 111 -15.72 3.63 2.11
N LEU A 112 -16.54 4.69 2.20
CA LEU A 112 -16.18 6.02 1.68
C LEU A 112 -15.01 6.68 2.42
N ALA A 113 -14.95 6.48 3.73
CA ALA A 113 -13.94 7.13 4.55
C ALA A 113 -12.63 6.33 4.61
N ALA A 114 -12.71 4.99 4.45
CA ALA A 114 -11.55 4.18 4.06
C ALA A 114 -10.96 4.64 2.71
N LEU A 115 -11.83 4.94 1.73
CA LEU A 115 -11.39 5.43 0.41
C LEU A 115 -10.73 6.82 0.50
N ALA A 116 -11.31 7.73 1.30
CA ALA A 116 -10.78 9.07 1.54
C ALA A 116 -9.42 9.03 2.25
N GLU A 117 -9.23 8.14 3.23
CA GLU A 117 -7.96 7.98 3.94
C GLU A 117 -6.85 7.43 3.04
N THR A 118 -7.19 6.54 2.11
CA THR A 118 -6.23 6.03 1.10
C THR A 118 -5.91 7.03 -0.01
N ALA A 119 -6.51 8.22 0.00
CA ALA A 119 -6.35 9.26 -1.01
C ALA A 119 -6.55 8.77 -2.46
N ARG A 120 -7.39 7.74 -2.67
CA ARG A 120 -7.64 7.17 -4.01
C ARG A 120 -8.80 7.87 -4.73
N PRO A 121 -8.86 7.80 -6.07
CA PRO A 121 -9.97 8.38 -6.84
C PRO A 121 -11.30 7.81 -6.31
N PRO A 122 -12.28 8.64 -5.91
CA PRO A 122 -12.54 10.03 -6.32
C PRO A 122 -11.98 11.15 -5.40
N PHE A 123 -11.20 10.84 -4.36
CA PHE A 123 -10.67 11.81 -3.38
C PHE A 123 -9.19 12.17 -3.58
N ASP A 124 -8.69 11.96 -4.79
CA ASP A 124 -7.27 12.05 -5.16
C ASP A 124 -6.85 13.46 -5.65
N ASN A 125 -7.38 14.50 -5.02
CA ASN A 125 -7.12 15.87 -5.46
C ASN A 125 -5.67 16.29 -5.20
N ILE A 126 -5.10 15.85 -4.08
CA ILE A 126 -3.73 16.24 -3.69
C ILE A 126 -2.70 15.64 -4.65
N GLU A 127 -2.87 14.37 -5.07
CA GLU A 127 -1.97 13.75 -6.05
C GLU A 127 -2.23 14.32 -7.45
N ALA A 128 -3.49 14.39 -7.89
CA ALA A 128 -3.84 14.88 -9.22
C ALA A 128 -3.41 16.33 -9.49
N GLU A 129 -3.48 17.21 -8.47
CA GLU A 129 -2.98 18.58 -8.58
C GLU A 129 -1.43 18.63 -8.60
N SER A 130 -0.77 17.72 -7.87
CA SER A 130 0.69 17.59 -7.82
C SER A 130 1.33 17.02 -9.09
N GLU A 131 0.56 16.31 -9.91
CA GLU A 131 0.99 15.87 -11.25
C GLU A 131 0.98 17.03 -12.26
N LEU A 132 0.10 18.02 -12.07
CA LEU A 132 -0.03 19.19 -12.96
C LEU A 132 0.98 20.30 -12.63
N VAL A 133 1.34 20.44 -11.35
CA VAL A 133 2.35 21.40 -10.86
C VAL A 133 3.27 20.61 -9.95
N SER A 134 4.59 20.63 -10.19
CA SER A 134 5.59 19.84 -9.46
C SER A 134 5.32 19.77 -7.96
N GLY A 135 4.68 18.69 -7.50
CA GLY A 135 4.41 18.46 -6.08
C GLY A 135 5.11 17.20 -5.56
N HIS A 136 4.67 16.72 -4.40
CA HIS A 136 5.43 15.75 -3.59
C HIS A 136 5.77 14.43 -4.30
N MET A 137 4.96 14.01 -5.28
CA MET A 137 5.23 12.80 -6.08
C MET A 137 6.27 13.00 -7.18
N THR A 138 6.44 14.23 -7.67
CA THR A 138 7.40 14.55 -8.74
C THR A 138 8.83 14.73 -8.23
N GLU A 139 8.99 14.93 -6.92
CA GLU A 139 10.28 15.15 -6.27
C GLU A 139 10.96 13.86 -5.80
N LEU A 140 10.21 12.76 -5.66
CA LEU A 140 10.74 11.45 -5.25
C LEU A 140 11.22 10.66 -6.48
N SER A 141 12.53 10.36 -6.55
CA SER A 141 13.12 9.53 -7.61
C SER A 141 13.56 8.15 -7.13
N ALA A 142 13.27 7.11 -7.93
CA ALA A 142 13.82 5.76 -7.80
C ALA A 142 13.36 4.99 -6.54
N SER A 143 14.23 4.76 -5.55
CA SER A 143 13.95 3.88 -4.42
C SER A 143 13.00 4.46 -3.35
N PRO A 144 13.04 5.75 -2.97
CA PRO A 144 12.07 6.32 -2.03
C PRO A 144 10.65 6.31 -2.60
N PHE A 145 10.52 6.43 -3.93
CA PHE A 145 9.25 6.27 -4.64
C PHE A 145 8.70 4.86 -4.47
N VAL A 146 9.51 3.80 -4.62
CA VAL A 146 9.07 2.41 -4.38
C VAL A 146 8.53 2.22 -2.96
N ILE A 147 9.22 2.76 -1.97
CA ILE A 147 8.84 2.65 -0.55
C ILE A 147 7.51 3.36 -0.31
N PHE A 148 7.34 4.55 -0.90
CA PHE A 148 6.10 5.31 -0.83
C PHE A 148 4.93 4.54 -1.47
N PHE A 149 5.08 4.05 -2.71
CA PHE A 149 4.07 3.22 -3.39
C PHE A 149 3.73 1.97 -2.58
N LEU A 150 4.74 1.30 -2.02
CA LEU A 150 4.52 0.12 -1.21
C LEU A 150 3.71 0.45 0.05
N SER A 151 3.96 1.61 0.67
CA SER A 151 3.23 2.05 1.87
C SER A 151 1.75 2.33 1.59
N GLU A 152 1.42 3.01 0.50
CA GLU A 152 0.02 3.28 0.11
C GLU A 152 -0.75 2.01 -0.24
N TYR A 153 -0.13 1.10 -1.00
CA TYR A 153 -0.80 -0.15 -1.32
C TYR A 153 -0.99 -1.04 -0.09
N THR A 154 -0.07 -0.95 0.87
CA THR A 154 -0.21 -1.66 2.14
C THR A 154 -1.33 -1.05 3.00
N SER A 155 -1.54 0.27 2.98
CA SER A 155 -2.67 0.90 3.68
C SER A 155 -4.02 0.56 3.04
N MET A 156 -4.10 0.42 1.71
CA MET A 156 -5.30 -0.08 1.04
C MET A 156 -5.69 -1.49 1.49
N VAL A 157 -4.71 -2.39 1.61
CA VAL A 157 -4.95 -3.74 2.13
C VAL A 157 -5.39 -3.67 3.60
N LEU A 158 -4.76 -2.81 4.41
CA LEU A 158 -5.11 -2.65 5.82
C LEU A 158 -6.57 -2.25 5.99
N MET A 159 -7.02 -1.22 5.27
CA MET A 159 -8.40 -0.73 5.33
C MET A 159 -9.42 -1.76 4.86
N SER A 160 -9.06 -2.54 3.83
CA SER A 160 -9.90 -3.64 3.34
C SER A 160 -10.04 -4.74 4.41
N VAL A 161 -8.94 -5.10 5.07
CA VAL A 161 -8.96 -6.11 6.14
C VAL A 161 -9.76 -5.62 7.35
N LEU A 162 -9.59 -4.36 7.77
CA LEU A 162 -10.38 -3.77 8.85
C LEU A 162 -11.89 -3.83 8.53
N THR A 163 -12.28 -3.42 7.32
CA THR A 163 -13.69 -3.45 6.88
C THR A 163 -14.26 -4.87 6.96
N ILE A 164 -13.51 -5.89 6.53
CA ILE A 164 -13.93 -7.30 6.59
C ILE A 164 -14.06 -7.77 8.05
N THR A 165 -13.11 -7.42 8.92
CA THR A 165 -13.18 -7.80 10.33
C THR A 165 -14.38 -7.20 11.06
N PHE A 166 -14.75 -5.95 10.76
CA PHE A 166 -15.87 -5.27 11.41
C PHE A 166 -17.25 -5.63 10.84
N PHE A 167 -17.40 -5.63 9.50
CA PHE A 167 -18.71 -5.78 8.88
C PHE A 167 -19.06 -7.22 8.48
N PHE A 168 -18.06 -8.04 8.19
CA PHE A 168 -18.26 -9.40 7.66
C PHE A 168 -17.89 -10.51 8.65
N GLY A 169 -17.59 -10.16 9.91
CA GLY A 169 -17.31 -11.13 10.97
C GLY A 169 -15.90 -11.74 10.94
N GLY A 170 -15.01 -11.25 10.07
CA GLY A 170 -13.61 -11.65 10.00
C GLY A 170 -13.43 -13.16 9.79
N TYR A 171 -12.86 -13.84 10.80
CA TYR A 171 -12.53 -15.27 10.78
C TYR A 171 -13.60 -16.17 11.41
N LEU A 172 -14.75 -15.62 11.84
CA LEU A 172 -15.81 -16.35 12.55
C LEU A 172 -16.83 -17.04 11.62
N SER A 173 -16.52 -17.21 10.33
CA SER A 173 -17.32 -18.01 9.39
C SER A 173 -16.72 -19.38 9.10
#